data_AF-A0A975Q921-F1
#
_entry.id   AF-A0A975Q921-F1
#
_cell.length_a   1.000
_cell.length_b   1.000
_cell.length_c   1.000
_cell.angle_alpha   90.00
_cell.angle_beta   90.00
_cell.angle_gamma   90.00
#
_symmetry.space_group_name_H-M   'P 1'
#
loop_
_entity.id
_entity.type
_entity.pdbx_description
1 polymer ?
#
loop_
_entity_poly.entity_id
_entity_poly.type
_entity_poly.pdbx_seq_one_letter_code
_entity_poly.pdbx_strand_id
1 'polypeptide(L)'
;MSISVKTRKILWGKSANRCAIPNCRRELVMDEIETDDPSIVGEECHIIAKKDDGPRGNPNFPEEQRDLYANLILMCNIHHKVIDDQEQFYSVAKLKEIKRDHEEWVNNSLNIDEIKMREELIYSDYIDEWVRRVDLDTWDIWTSWLLGSGQPQLNKQKLNELEELKNWIFTRIMPNTYIELENSFENFRRVLQDLINTFTHHSIERNGELYTEKFYKLDRWDPELNSKLHKEYMFHVDLIMDLTTELTRAANLICDQIRRYILSDFRLEEGILVITSGPYMDFSLRTHKVRYAGDQRTGIPYKDLSTFKKERIDRDFSFGAGSDVGEAIELGIEY
;
A
#
# COMPACT_ATOMS: atom_id res chain seq x y z
N MET A 1 14.56 -42.25 32.12
CA MET A 1 15.27 -40.95 32.05
C MET A 1 14.25 -39.81 32.05
N SER A 2 14.65 -38.54 31.99
CA SER A 2 13.73 -37.41 31.76
C SER A 2 13.84 -36.93 30.31
N ILE A 3 12.76 -36.40 29.73
CA ILE A 3 12.77 -35.82 28.38
C ILE A 3 13.84 -34.72 28.31
N SER A 4 14.74 -34.81 27.33
CA SER A 4 15.85 -33.86 27.19
C SER A 4 15.36 -32.46 26.79
N VAL A 5 16.11 -31.42 27.18
CA VAL A 5 15.79 -30.02 26.79
C VAL A 5 15.69 -29.87 25.26
N LYS A 6 16.57 -30.55 24.50
CA LYS A 6 16.52 -30.56 23.03
C LYS A 6 15.20 -31.16 22.53
N THR A 7 14.79 -32.30 23.07
CA THR A 7 13.52 -32.95 22.70
C THR A 7 12.32 -32.06 23.01
N ARG A 8 12.30 -31.41 24.19
CA ARG A 8 11.24 -30.47 24.57
C ARG A 8 11.13 -29.31 23.57
N LYS A 9 12.25 -28.65 23.27
CA LYS A 9 12.29 -27.54 22.29
C LYS A 9 11.73 -27.95 20.93
N ILE A 10 12.10 -29.14 20.44
CA ILE A 10 11.59 -29.65 19.17
C ILE A 10 10.08 -29.92 19.25
N LEU A 11 9.61 -30.57 20.32
CA LEU A 11 8.19 -30.90 20.52
C LEU A 11 7.31 -29.66 20.59
N TRP A 12 7.67 -28.70 21.43
CA TRP A 12 6.94 -27.45 21.61
C TRP A 12 6.96 -26.58 20.35
N GLY A 13 8.13 -26.48 19.70
CA GLY A 13 8.29 -25.72 18.46
C GLY A 13 7.46 -26.28 17.30
N LYS A 14 7.54 -27.59 17.04
CA LYS A 14 6.76 -28.24 15.95
C LYS A 14 5.26 -28.29 16.22
N SER A 15 4.85 -28.18 17.48
CA SER A 15 3.43 -28.13 17.86
C SER A 15 2.87 -26.70 17.89
N ALA A 16 3.70 -25.67 17.65
CA ALA A 16 3.37 -24.25 17.69
C ALA A 16 2.61 -23.79 18.95
N ASN A 17 2.95 -24.34 20.13
CA ASN A 17 2.23 -24.05 21.39
C ASN A 17 0.73 -24.41 21.37
N ARG A 18 0.30 -25.33 20.50
CA ARG A 18 -1.12 -25.72 20.36
C ARG A 18 -1.32 -27.20 20.71
N CYS A 19 -2.45 -27.51 21.35
CA CYS A 19 -2.85 -28.90 21.61
C CYS A 19 -3.04 -29.69 20.32
N ALA A 20 -2.44 -30.89 20.24
CA ALA A 20 -2.50 -31.73 19.06
C ALA A 20 -3.86 -32.37 18.76
N ILE A 21 -4.81 -32.37 19.70
CA ILE A 21 -6.12 -32.99 19.46
C ILE A 21 -6.90 -32.21 18.39
N PRO A 22 -7.46 -32.91 17.38
CA PRO A 22 -8.33 -32.30 16.38
C PRO A 22 -9.47 -31.53 17.04
N ASN A 23 -9.75 -30.32 16.54
CA ASN A 23 -10.77 -29.39 17.06
C ASN A 23 -10.49 -28.79 18.45
N CYS A 24 -9.39 -29.13 19.13
CA CYS A 24 -8.98 -28.43 20.34
C CYS A 24 -8.07 -27.24 20.00
N ARG A 25 -6.85 -27.51 19.52
CA ARG A 25 -5.82 -26.53 19.13
C ARG A 25 -5.62 -25.37 20.10
N ARG A 26 -6.01 -25.52 21.37
CA ARG A 26 -5.91 -24.43 22.35
C ARG A 26 -4.45 -24.10 22.64
N GLU A 27 -4.21 -22.87 23.03
CA GLU A 27 -2.89 -22.44 23.50
C GLU A 27 -2.48 -23.19 24.75
N LEU A 28 -1.18 -23.50 24.85
CA LEU A 28 -0.63 -24.30 25.93
C LEU A 28 0.28 -23.52 26.89
N VAL A 29 0.54 -22.25 26.58
CA VAL A 29 1.19 -21.28 27.46
C VAL A 29 0.27 -20.06 27.54
N MET A 30 -0.19 -19.72 28.75
CA MET A 30 -0.96 -18.51 29.00
C MET A 30 0.01 -17.40 29.41
N ASP A 31 -0.17 -16.22 28.85
CA ASP A 31 0.59 -15.02 29.22
C ASP A 31 0.38 -14.65 30.70
N GLU A 32 1.30 -13.89 31.25
CA GLU A 32 1.19 -13.28 32.58
C GLU A 32 -0.09 -12.42 32.72
N ILE A 33 -0.62 -12.37 33.94
CA ILE A 33 -1.73 -11.48 34.30
C ILE A 33 -1.29 -10.65 35.51
N GLU A 34 -1.19 -9.32 35.31
CA GLU A 34 -0.75 -8.37 36.34
C GLU A 34 0.60 -8.73 36.97
N THR A 35 0.58 -9.34 38.16
CA THR A 35 1.77 -9.77 38.93
C THR A 35 2.00 -11.28 38.89
N ASP A 36 1.14 -12.03 38.20
CA ASP A 36 1.23 -13.50 38.11
C ASP A 36 2.15 -13.93 36.97
N ASP A 37 2.93 -14.98 37.21
CA ASP A 37 3.81 -15.58 36.19
C ASP A 37 3.01 -16.29 35.07
N PRO A 38 3.59 -16.44 33.86
CA PRO A 38 2.99 -17.22 32.78
C PRO A 38 2.71 -18.67 33.19
N SER A 39 1.59 -19.22 32.72
CA SER A 39 1.16 -20.58 33.08
C SER A 39 1.27 -21.55 31.92
N ILE A 40 1.99 -22.65 32.11
CA ILE A 40 2.06 -23.76 31.16
C ILE A 40 0.91 -24.74 31.46
N VAL A 41 -0.04 -24.85 30.54
CA VAL A 41 -1.19 -25.78 30.63
C VAL A 41 -1.06 -26.97 29.66
N GLY A 42 0.08 -27.06 28.97
CA GLY A 42 0.44 -28.16 28.08
C GLY A 42 1.26 -29.25 28.75
N GLU A 43 1.07 -30.48 28.26
CA GLU A 43 1.65 -31.71 28.76
C GLU A 43 2.38 -32.46 27.64
N GLU A 44 3.58 -32.96 27.95
CA GLU A 44 4.42 -33.75 27.04
C GLU A 44 4.03 -35.23 27.14
N CYS A 45 3.03 -35.63 26.37
CA CYS A 45 2.39 -36.94 26.51
C CYS A 45 3.17 -38.03 25.77
N HIS A 46 3.34 -39.19 26.39
CA HIS A 46 3.91 -40.38 25.75
C HIS A 46 2.87 -41.11 24.90
N ILE A 47 3.22 -41.43 23.65
CA ILE A 47 2.39 -42.26 22.76
C ILE A 47 2.37 -43.71 23.26
N ILE A 48 3.54 -44.27 23.57
CA ILE A 48 3.74 -45.53 24.29
C ILE A 48 4.24 -45.18 25.69
N ALA A 49 3.54 -45.64 26.74
CA ALA A 49 3.83 -45.27 28.12
C ALA A 49 5.29 -45.50 28.55
N LYS A 50 5.74 -44.62 29.44
CA LYS A 50 7.06 -44.70 30.04
C LYS A 50 7.30 -45.97 30.87
N LYS A 51 6.24 -46.51 31.47
CA LYS A 51 6.26 -47.78 32.19
C LYS A 51 5.47 -48.84 31.43
N ASP A 52 5.79 -50.10 31.65
CA ASP A 52 5.14 -51.24 30.99
C ASP A 52 3.69 -51.44 31.44
N ASP A 53 3.37 -51.05 32.66
CA ASP A 53 2.02 -51.07 33.25
C ASP A 53 1.22 -49.80 33.00
N GLY A 54 1.78 -48.83 32.26
CA GLY A 54 1.10 -47.59 31.91
C GLY A 54 0.22 -47.70 30.66
N PRO A 55 -0.53 -46.63 30.32
CA PRO A 55 -1.39 -46.62 29.14
C PRO A 55 -0.64 -46.97 27.85
N ARG A 56 -1.09 -48.00 27.13
CA ARG A 56 -0.42 -48.54 25.93
C ARG A 56 1.03 -48.99 26.18
N GLY A 57 1.38 -49.38 27.41
CA GLY A 57 2.71 -49.89 27.77
C GLY A 57 3.12 -51.09 26.92
N ASN A 58 4.40 -51.15 26.54
CA ASN A 58 4.93 -52.24 25.74
C ASN A 58 6.32 -52.65 26.27
N PRO A 59 6.45 -53.82 26.93
CA PRO A 59 7.73 -54.33 27.46
C PRO A 59 8.80 -54.51 26.38
N ASN A 60 8.41 -54.73 25.13
CA ASN A 60 9.33 -54.89 24.01
C ASN A 60 9.77 -53.55 23.41
N PHE A 61 9.25 -52.42 23.89
CA PHE A 61 9.65 -51.09 23.41
C PHE A 61 10.88 -50.59 24.19
N PRO A 62 12.02 -50.33 23.50
CA PRO A 62 13.28 -49.99 24.17
C PRO A 62 13.16 -48.77 25.08
N GLU A 63 13.70 -48.85 26.30
CA GLU A 63 13.63 -47.76 27.28
C GLU A 63 14.23 -46.45 26.74
N GLU A 64 15.34 -46.57 25.98
CA GLU A 64 16.03 -45.46 25.31
C GLU A 64 15.16 -44.72 24.27
N GLN A 65 14.11 -45.35 23.74
CA GLN A 65 13.20 -44.74 22.76
C GLN A 65 12.00 -44.04 23.41
N ARG A 66 11.72 -44.27 24.70
CA ARG A 66 10.51 -43.77 25.37
C ARG A 66 10.48 -42.25 25.44
N ASP A 67 11.61 -41.61 25.72
CA ASP A 67 11.71 -40.16 25.87
C ASP A 67 12.15 -39.44 24.57
N LEU A 68 12.14 -40.13 23.41
CA LEU A 68 12.46 -39.54 22.11
C LEU A 68 11.25 -38.81 21.52
N TYR A 69 11.53 -37.77 20.72
CA TYR A 69 10.53 -36.97 20.02
C TYR A 69 9.46 -37.79 19.28
N ALA A 70 9.87 -38.88 18.64
CA ALA A 70 8.97 -39.74 17.86
C ALA A 70 7.89 -40.44 18.71
N ASN A 71 8.11 -40.56 20.03
CA ASN A 71 7.16 -41.15 20.98
C ASN A 71 6.40 -40.09 21.80
N LEU A 72 6.52 -38.80 21.47
CA LEU A 72 5.91 -37.71 22.24
C LEU A 72 4.92 -36.91 21.40
N ILE A 73 3.82 -36.50 22.04
CA ILE A 73 2.80 -35.62 21.47
C ILE A 73 2.40 -34.56 22.50
N LEU A 74 2.20 -33.31 22.05
CA LEU A 74 1.90 -32.20 22.95
C LEU A 74 0.38 -32.00 23.05
N MET A 75 -0.17 -31.99 24.27
CA MET A 75 -1.60 -31.80 24.50
C MET A 75 -1.89 -30.88 25.68
N CYS A 76 -3.12 -30.36 25.81
CA CYS A 76 -3.52 -29.71 27.06
C CYS A 76 -3.76 -30.76 28.15
N ASN A 77 -3.72 -30.33 29.41
CA ASN A 77 -4.01 -31.16 30.59
C ASN A 77 -5.31 -31.98 30.49
N ILE A 78 -6.38 -31.44 29.89
CA ILE A 78 -7.66 -32.16 29.67
C ILE A 78 -7.44 -33.35 28.73
N HIS A 79 -6.85 -33.10 27.56
CA HIS A 79 -6.70 -34.14 26.54
C HIS A 79 -5.64 -35.17 26.90
N HIS A 80 -4.59 -34.79 27.64
CA HIS A 80 -3.66 -35.73 28.24
C HIS A 80 -4.39 -36.79 29.08
N LYS A 81 -5.28 -36.36 29.98
CA LYS A 81 -6.09 -37.28 30.78
C LYS A 81 -7.02 -38.15 29.93
N VAL A 82 -7.68 -37.56 28.93
CA VAL A 82 -8.61 -38.27 28.04
C VAL A 82 -7.91 -39.40 27.28
N ILE A 83 -6.73 -39.16 26.72
CA ILE A 83 -6.03 -40.19 25.94
C ILE A 83 -5.55 -41.36 26.80
N ASP A 84 -5.20 -41.09 28.06
CA ASP A 84 -4.77 -42.13 29.01
C ASP A 84 -5.97 -42.95 29.52
N ASP A 85 -7.06 -42.29 29.90
CA ASP A 85 -8.27 -42.97 30.39
C ASP A 85 -9.00 -43.76 29.27
N GLN A 86 -8.81 -43.39 28.00
CA GLN A 86 -9.46 -44.00 26.82
C GLN A 86 -8.45 -44.68 25.88
N GLU A 87 -7.46 -45.38 26.43
CA GLU A 87 -6.34 -45.96 25.68
C GLU A 87 -6.70 -46.95 24.56
N GLN A 88 -7.85 -47.61 24.65
CA GLN A 88 -8.33 -48.53 23.62
C GLN A 88 -8.72 -47.79 22.34
N PHE A 89 -9.31 -46.59 22.48
CA PHE A 89 -9.65 -45.74 21.34
C PHE A 89 -8.43 -44.95 20.86
N TYR A 90 -7.70 -44.33 21.79
CA TYR A 90 -6.46 -43.61 21.50
C TYR A 90 -5.27 -44.57 21.46
N SER A 91 -5.32 -45.51 20.52
CA SER A 91 -4.23 -46.47 20.29
C SER A 91 -2.94 -45.77 19.83
N VAL A 92 -1.81 -46.48 19.90
CA VAL A 92 -0.50 -46.00 19.41
C VAL A 92 -0.59 -45.50 17.97
N ALA A 93 -1.30 -46.21 17.10
CA ALA A 93 -1.47 -45.83 15.69
C ALA A 93 -2.24 -44.51 15.57
N LYS A 94 -3.32 -44.35 16.34
CA LYS A 94 -4.14 -43.15 16.32
C LYS A 94 -3.41 -41.92 16.85
N LEU A 95 -2.63 -42.06 17.93
CA LEU A 95 -1.84 -40.95 18.47
C LEU A 95 -0.72 -40.52 17.50
N LYS A 96 -0.13 -41.45 16.76
CA LYS A 96 0.84 -41.13 15.68
C LYS A 96 0.18 -40.38 14.53
N GLU A 97 -1.02 -40.77 14.13
CA GLU A 97 -1.83 -40.06 13.14
C GLU A 97 -2.14 -38.63 13.62
N ILE A 98 -2.68 -38.48 14.84
CA ILE A 98 -2.97 -37.17 15.43
C ILE A 98 -1.72 -36.27 15.46
N LYS A 99 -0.56 -36.82 15.85
CA LYS A 99 0.72 -36.08 15.86
C LYS A 99 1.08 -35.56 14.46
N ARG A 100 1.05 -36.45 13.46
CA ARG A 100 1.40 -36.12 12.08
C ARG A 100 0.47 -35.03 11.54
N ASP A 101 -0.84 -35.23 11.68
CA ASP A 101 -1.85 -34.33 11.14
C ASP A 101 -1.79 -32.94 11.82
N HIS A 102 -1.45 -32.89 13.12
CA HIS A 102 -1.21 -31.63 13.83
C HIS A 102 0.02 -30.89 13.31
N GLU A 103 1.16 -31.59 13.14
CA GLU A 103 2.39 -30.97 12.65
C GLU A 103 2.27 -30.49 11.19
N GLU A 104 1.51 -31.22 10.36
CA GLU A 104 1.16 -30.81 9.01
C GLU A 104 0.26 -29.56 9.04
N TRP A 105 -0.74 -29.53 9.91
CA TRP A 105 -1.57 -28.35 10.12
C TRP A 105 -0.75 -27.13 10.58
N VAL A 106 0.21 -27.30 11.49
CA VAL A 106 1.11 -26.22 11.94
C VAL A 106 1.91 -25.67 10.76
N ASN A 107 2.55 -26.54 9.96
CA ASN A 107 3.32 -26.08 8.80
C ASN A 107 2.45 -25.32 7.80
N ASN A 108 1.25 -25.83 7.50
CA ASN A 108 0.32 -25.18 6.58
C ASN A 108 -0.29 -23.89 7.15
N SER A 109 -0.42 -23.77 8.47
CA SER A 109 -0.95 -22.57 9.13
C SER A 109 0.08 -21.46 9.28
N LEU A 110 1.36 -21.82 9.28
CA LEU A 110 2.49 -20.90 9.23
C LEU A 110 2.83 -20.47 7.80
N ASN A 111 1.94 -20.74 6.82
CA ASN A 111 2.09 -20.39 5.41
C ASN A 111 2.51 -18.91 5.25
N ILE A 112 3.81 -18.70 5.04
CA ILE A 112 4.29 -17.58 4.24
C ILE A 112 3.64 -17.80 2.89
N ASP A 113 2.68 -16.94 2.53
CA ASP A 113 2.16 -16.93 1.18
C ASP A 113 3.30 -16.44 0.27
N GLU A 114 4.14 -17.38 -0.20
CA GLU A 114 5.32 -17.09 -1.01
C GLU A 114 4.96 -16.34 -2.29
N ILE A 115 3.74 -16.56 -2.80
CA ILE A 115 3.21 -15.83 -3.95
C ILE A 115 2.97 -14.39 -3.53
N LYS A 116 2.19 -14.16 -2.48
CA LYS A 116 1.91 -12.82 -1.96
C LYS A 116 3.19 -12.07 -1.58
N MET A 117 4.13 -12.72 -0.92
CA MET A 117 5.42 -12.11 -0.55
C MET A 117 6.23 -11.71 -1.78
N ARG A 118 6.28 -12.55 -2.81
CA ARG A 118 6.93 -12.19 -4.09
C ARG A 118 6.23 -11.02 -4.77
N GLU A 119 4.90 -10.97 -4.73
CA GLU A 119 4.12 -9.88 -5.29
C GLU A 119 4.32 -8.56 -4.51
N GLU A 120 4.34 -8.61 -3.18
CA GLU A 120 4.66 -7.47 -2.32
C GLU A 120 6.07 -6.91 -2.56
N LEU A 121 7.05 -7.77 -2.86
CA LEU A 121 8.39 -7.33 -3.29
C LEU A 121 8.33 -6.59 -4.64
N ILE A 122 7.57 -7.10 -5.61
CA ILE A 122 7.37 -6.42 -6.91
C ILE A 122 6.72 -5.05 -6.70
N TYR A 123 5.68 -4.96 -5.86
CA TYR A 123 5.04 -3.67 -5.57
C TYR A 123 6.01 -2.71 -4.88
N SER A 124 6.81 -3.20 -3.91
CA SER A 124 7.79 -2.38 -3.21
C SER A 124 8.83 -1.79 -4.17
N ASP A 125 9.38 -2.62 -5.07
CA ASP A 125 10.30 -2.15 -6.12
C ASP A 125 9.65 -1.09 -7.03
N TYR A 126 8.37 -1.25 -7.37
CA TYR A 126 7.64 -0.29 -8.20
C TYR A 126 7.34 1.01 -7.45
N ILE A 127 7.02 0.92 -6.16
CA ILE A 127 6.77 2.08 -5.31
C ILE A 127 8.04 2.90 -5.17
N ASP A 128 9.17 2.27 -4.83
CA ASP A 128 10.46 2.95 -4.67
C ASP A 128 10.89 3.65 -5.96
N GLU A 129 10.72 2.96 -7.10
CA GLU A 129 11.05 3.53 -8.40
C GLU A 129 10.10 4.67 -8.80
N TRP A 130 8.80 4.59 -8.46
CA TRP A 130 7.86 5.68 -8.65
C TRP A 130 8.21 6.89 -7.80
N VAL A 131 8.47 6.71 -6.49
CA VAL A 131 8.89 7.75 -5.54
C VAL A 131 10.10 8.51 -6.10
N ARG A 132 11.11 7.76 -6.56
CA ARG A 132 12.34 8.31 -7.13
C ARG A 132 12.10 9.08 -8.44
N ARG A 133 11.34 8.50 -9.37
CA ARG A 133 11.10 9.09 -10.71
C ARG A 133 10.19 10.31 -10.65
N VAL A 134 9.20 10.32 -9.77
CA VAL A 134 8.29 11.45 -9.60
C VAL A 134 8.89 12.56 -8.74
N ASP A 135 10.02 12.28 -8.10
CA ASP A 135 10.70 13.22 -7.20
C ASP A 135 9.77 13.65 -6.05
N LEU A 136 9.24 12.65 -5.35
CA LEU A 136 8.17 12.81 -4.36
C LEU A 136 8.59 13.70 -3.17
N ASP A 137 9.88 13.66 -2.81
CA ASP A 137 10.40 14.43 -1.67
C ASP A 137 10.50 15.93 -1.95
N THR A 138 10.55 16.31 -3.23
CA THR A 138 10.55 17.70 -3.67
C THR A 138 9.25 18.09 -4.37
N TRP A 139 8.16 17.34 -4.11
CA TRP A 139 6.86 17.51 -4.77
C TRP A 139 6.39 18.97 -4.85
N ASP A 140 6.31 19.65 -3.71
CA ASP A 140 5.87 21.05 -3.63
C ASP A 140 6.81 21.98 -4.40
N ILE A 141 8.12 21.70 -4.39
CA ILE A 141 9.12 22.53 -5.06
C ILE A 141 8.90 22.52 -6.57
N TRP A 142 8.82 21.35 -7.21
CA TRP A 142 8.71 21.32 -8.66
C TRP A 142 7.29 21.63 -9.15
N THR A 143 6.25 21.29 -8.38
CA THR A 143 4.86 21.63 -8.73
C THR A 143 4.58 23.12 -8.59
N SER A 144 5.21 23.81 -7.64
CA SER A 144 5.00 25.26 -7.46
C SER A 144 5.31 26.08 -8.71
N TRP A 145 6.26 25.64 -9.56
CA TRP A 145 6.56 26.28 -10.85
C TRP A 145 5.41 26.20 -11.86
N LEU A 146 4.60 25.14 -11.82
CA LEU A 146 3.39 25.02 -12.65
C LEU A 146 2.20 25.81 -12.07
N LEU A 147 2.30 26.18 -10.79
CA LEU A 147 1.28 26.91 -10.03
C LEU A 147 1.66 28.39 -9.81
N GLY A 148 2.67 28.85 -10.55
CA GLY A 148 3.11 30.25 -10.58
C GLY A 148 2.04 31.14 -11.23
N SER A 149 1.68 32.22 -10.54
CA SER A 149 0.69 33.19 -11.00
C SER A 149 0.97 33.68 -12.42
N GLY A 150 0.07 33.37 -13.35
CA GLY A 150 0.01 34.00 -14.67
C GLY A 150 1.07 33.58 -15.68
N GLN A 151 1.90 32.55 -15.41
CA GLN A 151 2.70 31.85 -16.42
C GLN A 151 3.29 30.53 -15.87
N PRO A 152 2.60 29.38 -16.03
CA PRO A 152 3.14 28.08 -15.68
C PRO A 152 4.47 27.82 -16.37
N GLN A 153 5.41 27.25 -15.63
CA GLN A 153 6.74 26.93 -16.11
C GLN A 153 7.25 25.61 -15.55
N LEU A 154 8.15 24.97 -16.29
CA LEU A 154 8.78 23.73 -15.86
C LEU A 154 10.16 23.59 -16.50
N ASN A 155 11.11 23.09 -15.72
CA ASN A 155 12.42 22.74 -16.26
C ASN A 155 12.29 21.62 -17.30
N LYS A 156 13.00 21.75 -18.44
CA LYS A 156 12.92 20.79 -19.54
C LYS A 156 13.36 19.38 -19.14
N GLN A 157 14.37 19.26 -18.28
CA GLN A 157 14.79 17.96 -17.76
C GLN A 157 13.68 17.33 -16.93
N LYS A 158 13.04 18.12 -16.05
CA LYS A 158 11.91 17.62 -15.24
C LYS A 158 10.74 17.17 -16.13
N LEU A 159 10.42 17.89 -17.20
CA LEU A 159 9.40 17.45 -18.16
C LEU A 159 9.76 16.08 -18.77
N ASN A 160 11.01 15.89 -19.20
CA ASN A 160 11.48 14.62 -19.76
C ASN A 160 11.37 13.49 -18.73
N GLU A 161 11.76 13.74 -17.47
CA GLU A 161 11.63 12.76 -16.37
C GLU A 161 10.16 12.34 -16.16
N LEU A 162 9.22 13.28 -16.23
CA LEU A 162 7.79 13.01 -16.12
C LEU A 162 7.25 12.22 -17.33
N GLU A 163 7.73 12.51 -18.55
CA GLU A 163 7.39 11.73 -19.74
C GLU A 163 7.89 10.28 -19.64
N GLU A 164 9.13 10.10 -19.18
CA GLU A 164 9.70 8.78 -18.91
C GLU A 164 8.94 8.03 -17.83
N LEU A 165 8.58 8.70 -16.73
CA LEU A 165 7.75 8.14 -15.66
C LEU A 165 6.41 7.64 -16.19
N LYS A 166 5.70 8.48 -16.95
CA LYS A 166 4.41 8.12 -17.55
C LYS A 166 4.52 6.86 -18.41
N ASN A 167 5.56 6.76 -19.25
CA ASN A 167 5.81 5.59 -20.09
C ASN A 167 6.21 4.36 -19.25
N TRP A 168 6.99 4.57 -18.19
CA TRP A 168 7.39 3.52 -17.26
C TRP A 168 6.18 2.90 -16.55
N ILE A 169 5.24 3.72 -16.04
CA ILE A 169 3.98 3.24 -15.43
C ILE A 169 3.15 2.46 -16.45
N PHE A 170 2.98 3.00 -17.66
CA PHE A 170 2.18 2.36 -18.71
C PHE A 170 2.64 0.95 -19.08
N THR A 171 3.95 0.70 -18.96
CA THR A 171 4.58 -0.56 -19.38
C THR A 171 4.75 -1.56 -18.24
N ARG A 172 4.34 -1.23 -17.02
CA ARG A 172 4.45 -2.17 -15.88
C ARG A 172 3.52 -3.36 -16.08
N ILE A 173 4.03 -4.55 -15.76
CA ILE A 173 3.22 -5.75 -15.62
C ILE A 173 2.86 -5.84 -14.15
N MET A 174 1.63 -5.48 -13.81
CA MET A 174 1.16 -5.52 -12.43
C MET A 174 0.75 -6.94 -12.02
N PRO A 175 1.01 -7.36 -10.76
CA PRO A 175 0.59 -8.66 -10.26
C PRO A 175 -0.93 -8.93 -10.26
N ASN A 176 -1.77 -7.89 -10.22
CA ASN A 176 -3.23 -7.94 -10.05
C ASN A 176 -3.69 -8.38 -8.64
N THR A 177 -2.82 -8.27 -7.64
CA THR A 177 -3.12 -8.60 -6.23
C THR A 177 -3.89 -7.46 -5.55
N TYR A 178 -3.46 -6.23 -5.77
CA TYR A 178 -4.01 -5.03 -5.13
C TYR A 178 -4.59 -4.07 -6.17
N ILE A 179 -5.77 -4.41 -6.70
CA ILE A 179 -6.43 -3.68 -7.79
C ILE A 179 -6.60 -2.19 -7.51
N GLU A 180 -6.94 -1.78 -6.28
CA GLU A 180 -7.09 -0.36 -5.94
C GLU A 180 -5.75 0.41 -5.97
N LEU A 181 -4.64 -0.24 -5.57
CA LEU A 181 -3.31 0.35 -5.70
C LEU A 181 -2.94 0.51 -7.18
N GLU A 182 -3.17 -0.51 -7.99
CA GLU A 182 -2.88 -0.48 -9.44
C GLU A 182 -3.73 0.57 -10.17
N ASN A 183 -5.02 0.65 -9.84
CA ASN A 183 -5.91 1.70 -10.36
C ASN A 183 -5.44 3.10 -9.98
N SER A 184 -4.86 3.28 -8.78
CA SER A 184 -4.31 4.58 -8.38
C SER A 184 -3.09 5.00 -9.21
N PHE A 185 -2.24 4.04 -9.61
CA PHE A 185 -1.14 4.29 -10.56
C PHE A 185 -1.65 4.64 -11.95
N GLU A 186 -2.67 3.93 -12.45
CA GLU A 186 -3.28 4.24 -13.75
C GLU A 186 -3.97 5.61 -13.73
N ASN A 187 -4.68 5.95 -12.65
CA ASN A 187 -5.26 7.27 -12.46
C ASN A 187 -4.21 8.37 -12.54
N PHE A 188 -3.13 8.23 -11.76
CA PHE A 188 -2.00 9.15 -11.78
C PHE A 188 -1.40 9.30 -13.18
N ARG A 189 -1.17 8.20 -13.89
CA ARG A 189 -0.63 8.20 -15.25
C ARG A 189 -1.51 8.97 -16.22
N ARG A 190 -2.84 8.83 -16.14
CA ARG A 190 -3.79 9.54 -17.00
C ARG A 190 -3.74 11.05 -16.77
N VAL A 191 -3.77 11.47 -15.50
CA VAL A 191 -3.66 12.89 -15.15
C VAL A 191 -2.32 13.45 -15.62
N LEU A 192 -1.22 12.72 -15.39
CA LEU A 192 0.12 13.12 -15.82
C LEU A 192 0.21 13.28 -17.34
N GLN A 193 -0.39 12.35 -18.10
CA GLN A 193 -0.43 12.41 -19.56
C GLN A 193 -1.15 13.68 -20.05
N ASP A 194 -2.31 14.00 -19.47
CA ASP A 194 -3.08 15.17 -19.89
C ASP A 194 -2.45 16.49 -19.41
N LEU A 195 -1.78 16.50 -18.24
CA LEU A 195 -0.96 17.62 -17.79
C LEU A 195 0.17 17.91 -18.79
N ILE A 196 0.96 16.89 -19.16
CA ILE A 196 2.07 17.04 -20.12
C ILE A 196 1.55 17.55 -21.46
N ASN A 197 0.49 16.93 -22.00
CA ASN A 197 -0.08 17.32 -23.29
C ASN A 197 -0.63 18.75 -23.25
N THR A 198 -1.30 19.13 -22.16
CA THR A 198 -1.85 20.48 -22.02
C THR A 198 -0.72 21.50 -21.91
N PHE A 199 0.25 21.28 -21.03
CA PHE A 199 1.39 22.19 -20.84
C PHE A 199 2.21 22.38 -22.12
N THR A 200 2.51 21.28 -22.83
CA THR A 200 3.34 21.33 -24.05
C THR A 200 2.65 22.00 -25.24
N HIS A 201 1.32 22.10 -25.24
CA HIS A 201 0.57 22.67 -26.36
C HIS A 201 0.92 24.14 -26.65
N HIS A 202 1.21 24.92 -25.61
CA HIS A 202 1.62 26.32 -25.73
C HIS A 202 2.97 26.59 -25.06
N SER A 203 3.81 25.57 -24.84
CA SER A 203 5.12 25.79 -24.21
C SER A 203 6.16 26.27 -25.22
N ILE A 204 7.00 27.20 -24.78
CA ILE A 204 8.20 27.66 -25.49
C ILE A 204 9.43 27.48 -24.60
N GLU A 205 10.55 27.06 -25.21
CA GLU A 205 11.81 26.82 -24.51
C GLU A 205 12.70 28.07 -24.52
N ARG A 206 13.24 28.44 -23.36
CA ARG A 206 14.27 29.47 -23.21
C ARG A 206 15.26 29.05 -22.11
N ASN A 207 16.53 28.92 -22.46
CA ASN A 207 17.62 28.59 -21.53
C ASN A 207 17.38 27.32 -20.69
N GLY A 208 16.79 26.27 -21.29
CA GLY A 208 16.51 25.00 -20.60
C GLY A 208 15.22 24.99 -19.76
N GLU A 209 14.50 26.12 -19.71
CA GLU A 209 13.21 26.24 -19.04
C GLU A 209 12.08 26.35 -20.08
N LEU A 210 10.95 25.72 -19.79
CA LEU A 210 9.73 25.79 -20.60
C LEU A 210 8.71 26.70 -19.92
N TYR A 211 8.09 27.57 -20.69
CA TYR A 211 7.08 28.51 -20.21
C TYR A 211 5.87 28.48 -21.12
N THR A 212 4.66 28.65 -20.57
CA THR A 212 3.47 28.90 -21.38
C THR A 212 3.62 30.23 -22.13
N GLU A 213 3.55 30.20 -23.46
CA GLU A 213 3.63 31.38 -24.33
C GLU A 213 2.44 32.32 -24.11
N LYS A 214 2.72 33.63 -23.96
CA LYS A 214 1.70 34.68 -23.84
C LYS A 214 1.19 35.09 -25.23
N PHE A 215 0.47 34.18 -25.89
CA PHE A 215 -0.01 34.35 -27.27
C PHE A 215 -1.04 35.49 -27.48
N TYR A 216 -1.52 36.12 -26.40
CA TYR A 216 -2.36 37.33 -26.46
C TYR A 216 -1.57 38.64 -26.67
N LYS A 217 -0.24 38.63 -26.55
CA LYS A 217 0.61 39.81 -26.75
C LYS A 217 0.98 39.95 -28.23
N LEU A 218 0.05 40.46 -29.03
CA LEU A 218 0.25 40.66 -30.47
C LEU A 218 1.15 41.87 -30.77
N ASP A 219 1.98 41.76 -31.81
CA ASP A 219 2.82 42.86 -32.33
C ASP A 219 2.02 43.98 -33.00
N ARG A 220 0.71 43.77 -33.19
CA ARG A 220 -0.23 44.73 -33.79
C ARG A 220 -1.30 45.14 -32.77
N TRP A 221 -1.75 46.39 -32.87
CA TRP A 221 -2.86 46.88 -32.05
C TRP A 221 -4.20 46.32 -32.55
N ASP A 222 -4.73 45.33 -31.84
CA ASP A 222 -6.05 44.72 -32.07
C ASP A 222 -6.71 44.39 -30.72
N PRO A 223 -7.46 45.34 -30.12
CA PRO A 223 -7.99 45.18 -28.76
C PRO A 223 -8.98 44.03 -28.60
N GLU A 224 -9.81 43.79 -29.62
CA GLU A 224 -10.81 42.71 -29.59
C GLU A 224 -10.14 41.34 -29.63
N LEU A 225 -9.19 41.15 -30.54
CA LEU A 225 -8.43 39.91 -30.64
C LEU A 225 -7.56 39.68 -29.41
N ASN A 226 -6.89 40.72 -28.89
CA ASN A 226 -6.12 40.63 -27.64
C ASN A 226 -6.99 40.19 -26.47
N SER A 227 -8.18 40.79 -26.32
CA SER A 227 -9.11 40.40 -25.25
C SER A 227 -9.57 38.95 -25.39
N LYS A 228 -9.81 38.47 -26.61
CA LYS A 228 -10.21 37.08 -26.86
C LYS A 228 -9.08 36.11 -26.50
N LEU A 229 -7.89 36.34 -27.04
CA LEU A 229 -6.71 35.50 -26.80
C LEU A 229 -6.29 35.52 -25.32
N HIS A 230 -6.50 36.64 -24.62
CA HIS A 230 -6.24 36.71 -23.19
C HIS A 230 -7.14 35.76 -22.39
N LYS A 231 -8.45 35.67 -22.72
CA LYS A 231 -9.34 34.69 -22.09
C LYS A 231 -8.93 33.25 -22.39
N GLU A 232 -8.54 32.97 -23.63
CA GLU A 232 -8.01 31.64 -24.02
C GLU A 232 -6.74 31.29 -23.23
N TYR A 233 -5.85 32.27 -23.04
CA TYR A 233 -4.63 32.13 -22.24
C TYR A 233 -4.94 31.83 -20.76
N MET A 234 -5.83 32.61 -20.14
CA MET A 234 -6.20 32.40 -18.73
C MET A 234 -6.82 31.02 -18.52
N PHE A 235 -7.78 30.63 -19.37
CA PHE A 235 -8.38 29.29 -19.31
C PHE A 235 -7.34 28.17 -19.39
N HIS A 236 -6.35 28.33 -20.28
CA HIS A 236 -5.27 27.37 -20.45
C HIS A 236 -4.36 27.30 -19.21
N VAL A 237 -4.00 28.45 -18.63
CA VAL A 237 -3.23 28.53 -17.38
C VAL A 237 -3.99 27.83 -16.25
N ASP A 238 -5.27 28.12 -16.07
CA ASP A 238 -6.11 27.50 -15.04
C ASP A 238 -6.18 25.99 -15.20
N LEU A 239 -6.31 25.53 -16.44
CA LEU A 239 -6.37 24.11 -16.74
C LEU A 239 -5.06 23.39 -16.39
N ILE A 240 -3.90 24.00 -16.66
CA ILE A 240 -2.60 23.45 -16.23
C ILE A 240 -2.56 23.37 -14.71
N MET A 241 -2.90 24.46 -14.03
CA MET A 241 -2.85 24.52 -12.56
C MET A 241 -3.81 23.51 -11.91
N ASP A 242 -5.01 23.33 -12.48
CA ASP A 242 -5.98 22.34 -12.04
C ASP A 242 -5.53 20.91 -12.32
N LEU A 243 -4.88 20.64 -13.46
CA LEU A 243 -4.28 19.33 -13.74
C LEU A 243 -3.10 19.01 -12.81
N THR A 244 -2.27 20.00 -12.45
CA THR A 244 -1.22 19.84 -11.42
C THR A 244 -1.84 19.54 -10.05
N THR A 245 -2.95 20.21 -9.73
CA THR A 245 -3.70 19.96 -8.50
C THR A 245 -4.30 18.55 -8.49
N GLU A 246 -4.91 18.13 -9.60
CA GLU A 246 -5.45 16.79 -9.76
C GLU A 246 -4.36 15.72 -9.71
N LEU A 247 -3.17 16.00 -10.25
CA LEU A 247 -2.02 15.11 -10.17
C LEU A 247 -1.58 14.91 -8.72
N THR A 248 -1.66 15.96 -7.90
CA THR A 248 -1.40 15.89 -6.47
C THR A 248 -2.44 15.04 -5.74
N ARG A 249 -3.73 15.15 -6.11
CA ARG A 249 -4.77 14.25 -5.57
C ARG A 249 -4.47 12.79 -5.93
N ALA A 250 -4.06 12.54 -7.17
CA ALA A 250 -3.72 11.21 -7.64
C ALA A 250 -2.48 10.64 -6.92
N ALA A 251 -1.44 11.45 -6.69
CA ALA A 251 -0.26 11.05 -5.93
C ALA A 251 -0.60 10.74 -4.46
N ASN A 252 -1.46 11.56 -3.84
CA ASN A 252 -1.96 11.31 -2.49
C ASN A 252 -2.80 10.02 -2.42
N LEU A 253 -3.57 9.70 -3.47
CA LEU A 253 -4.29 8.42 -3.55
C LEU A 253 -3.33 7.24 -3.59
N ILE A 254 -2.25 7.31 -4.40
CA ILE A 254 -1.21 6.27 -4.41
C ILE A 254 -0.63 6.10 -3.00
N CYS A 255 -0.24 7.19 -2.33
CA CYS A 255 0.28 7.14 -0.96
C CYS A 255 -0.71 6.48 0.03
N ASP A 256 -2.01 6.78 -0.09
CA ASP A 256 -3.06 6.15 0.71
C ASP A 256 -3.18 4.64 0.44
N GLN A 257 -3.09 4.21 -0.82
CA GLN A 257 -3.16 2.78 -1.16
C GLN A 257 -1.88 2.03 -0.75
N ILE A 258 -0.70 2.67 -0.83
CA ILE A 258 0.56 2.11 -0.30
C ILE A 258 0.41 1.84 1.19
N ARG A 259 -0.09 2.82 1.97
CA ARG A 259 -0.37 2.64 3.40
C ARG A 259 -1.37 1.54 3.69
N ARG A 260 -2.35 1.34 2.80
CA ARG A 260 -3.39 0.34 2.99
C ARG A 260 -2.91 -1.08 2.75
N TYR A 261 -2.08 -1.30 1.73
CA TYR A 261 -1.78 -2.65 1.23
C TYR A 261 -0.34 -3.10 1.43
N ILE A 262 0.62 -2.18 1.50
CA ILE A 262 2.05 -2.51 1.47
C ILE A 262 2.73 -2.09 2.77
N LEU A 263 2.72 -0.79 3.10
CA LEU A 263 3.52 -0.24 4.17
C LEU A 263 2.73 0.82 4.96
N SER A 264 2.15 0.43 6.09
CA SER A 264 1.19 1.24 6.85
C SER A 264 1.75 2.58 7.36
N ASP A 265 3.05 2.66 7.55
CA ASP A 265 3.77 3.84 8.01
C ASP A 265 4.35 4.69 6.87
N PHE A 266 4.08 4.35 5.60
CA PHE A 266 4.58 5.09 4.45
C PHE A 266 4.20 6.58 4.53
N ARG A 267 5.25 7.41 4.63
CA ARG A 267 5.19 8.87 4.76
C ARG A 267 4.39 9.40 5.95
N LEU A 268 4.35 8.69 7.07
CA LEU A 268 3.68 9.20 8.29
C LEU A 268 4.42 10.42 8.89
N GLU A 269 5.74 10.50 8.74
CA GLU A 269 6.54 11.62 9.24
C GLU A 269 6.42 12.86 8.34
N GLU A 270 6.54 12.69 7.02
CA GLU A 270 6.45 13.76 6.02
C GLU A 270 5.01 14.24 5.81
N GLY A 271 4.04 13.32 5.94
CA GLY A 271 2.63 13.60 5.80
C GLY A 271 2.13 13.60 4.34
N ILE A 272 1.00 14.29 4.13
CA ILE A 272 0.33 14.37 2.82
C ILE A 272 1.08 15.31 1.88
N LEU A 273 1.06 15.03 0.58
CA LEU A 273 1.57 15.95 -0.42
C LEU A 273 0.66 17.19 -0.47
N VAL A 274 1.29 18.35 -0.46
CA VAL A 274 0.67 19.66 -0.61
C VAL A 274 1.21 20.35 -1.84
N ILE A 275 0.50 21.37 -2.30
CA ILE A 275 0.95 22.25 -3.36
C ILE A 275 0.89 23.70 -2.90
N THR A 276 1.82 24.50 -3.39
CA THR A 276 1.88 25.94 -3.10
C THR A 276 1.71 26.73 -4.39
N SER A 277 0.79 27.69 -4.37
CA SER A 277 0.49 28.58 -5.51
C SER A 277 0.66 30.05 -5.16
N GLY A 278 0.88 30.86 -6.19
CA GLY A 278 1.14 32.30 -6.10
C GLY A 278 2.45 32.68 -6.79
N PRO A 279 3.06 33.84 -6.46
CA PRO A 279 2.52 34.86 -5.56
C PRO A 279 1.22 35.47 -6.11
N TYR A 280 0.22 35.71 -5.27
CA TYR A 280 -0.99 36.43 -5.67
C TYR A 280 -0.75 37.94 -5.72
N MET A 281 -1.75 38.73 -6.10
CA MET A 281 -1.70 40.20 -6.09
C MET A 281 -1.27 40.83 -4.76
N ASP A 282 -1.53 40.13 -3.64
CA ASP A 282 -1.10 40.51 -2.28
C ASP A 282 0.32 40.03 -1.91
N PHE A 283 1.06 39.49 -2.87
CA PHE A 283 2.35 38.83 -2.73
C PHE A 283 2.36 37.59 -1.81
N SER A 284 1.18 37.07 -1.43
CA SER A 284 1.08 35.86 -0.62
C SER A 284 1.34 34.61 -1.44
N LEU A 285 1.90 33.60 -0.79
CA LEU A 285 1.91 32.22 -1.24
C LEU A 285 0.86 31.45 -0.42
N ARG A 286 0.08 30.58 -1.06
CA ARG A 286 -0.96 29.79 -0.39
C ARG A 286 -0.69 28.31 -0.61
N THR A 287 -0.66 27.55 0.48
CA THR A 287 -0.46 26.11 0.46
C THR A 287 -1.80 25.40 0.58
N HIS A 288 -2.04 24.44 -0.30
CA HIS A 288 -3.30 23.72 -0.42
C HIS A 288 -3.09 22.23 -0.15
N LYS A 289 -3.97 21.68 0.68
CA LYS A 289 -4.09 20.25 0.90
C LYS A 289 -5.22 19.74 0.03
N VAL A 290 -4.90 18.88 -0.94
CA VAL A 290 -5.87 18.35 -1.89
C VAL A 290 -5.91 16.83 -1.89
N ARG A 291 -7.11 16.26 -1.93
CA ARG A 291 -7.32 14.80 -1.96
C ARG A 291 -8.65 14.42 -2.58
N TYR A 292 -8.75 13.19 -3.08
CA TYR A 292 -10.05 12.61 -3.39
C TYR A 292 -10.86 12.35 -2.12
N ALA A 293 -12.15 12.62 -2.17
CA ALA A 293 -13.08 12.43 -1.06
C ALA A 293 -14.26 11.52 -1.44
N GLY A 294 -14.76 10.75 -0.47
CA GLY A 294 -15.92 9.88 -0.67
C GLY A 294 -15.74 8.90 -1.83
N ASP A 295 -16.73 8.84 -2.72
CA ASP A 295 -16.78 7.93 -3.87
C ASP A 295 -15.66 8.16 -4.89
N GLN A 296 -15.05 9.36 -4.90
CA GLN A 296 -13.86 9.66 -5.72
C GLN A 296 -12.63 8.85 -5.31
N ARG A 297 -12.68 8.04 -4.25
CA ARG A 297 -11.55 7.19 -3.84
C ARG A 297 -11.61 5.77 -4.43
N THR A 298 -12.59 5.48 -5.29
CA THR A 298 -12.82 4.15 -5.85
C THR A 298 -12.48 4.10 -7.34
N GLY A 299 -11.86 3.01 -7.78
CA GLY A 299 -11.54 2.81 -9.18
C GLY A 299 -10.56 3.85 -9.72
N ILE A 300 -10.88 4.45 -10.88
CA ILE A 300 -10.06 5.46 -11.55
C ILE A 300 -10.85 6.80 -11.56
N PRO A 301 -10.58 7.71 -10.60
CA PRO A 301 -11.36 8.94 -10.43
C PRO A 301 -11.27 9.91 -11.62
N TYR A 302 -10.12 9.95 -12.29
CA TYR A 302 -9.88 10.75 -13.48
C TYR A 302 -10.15 9.91 -14.74
N LYS A 303 -11.24 10.23 -15.43
CA LYS A 303 -11.63 9.49 -16.65
C LYS A 303 -10.84 9.94 -17.87
N ASP A 304 -10.95 11.22 -18.21
CA ASP A 304 -10.34 11.88 -19.36
C ASP A 304 -10.41 13.40 -19.20
N LEU A 305 -9.62 14.14 -19.99
CA LEU A 305 -9.56 15.61 -19.96
C LEU A 305 -10.91 16.30 -20.20
N SER A 306 -11.75 15.77 -21.09
CA SER A 306 -13.03 16.41 -21.43
C SER A 306 -14.01 16.32 -20.28
N THR A 307 -14.02 15.19 -19.59
CA THR A 307 -14.79 14.97 -18.37
C THR A 307 -14.22 15.82 -17.21
N PHE A 308 -12.90 15.83 -17.03
CA PHE A 308 -12.25 16.58 -15.96
C PHE A 308 -12.55 18.09 -16.02
N LYS A 309 -12.52 18.69 -17.21
CA LYS A 309 -12.85 20.12 -17.37
C LYS A 309 -14.25 20.49 -16.84
N LYS A 310 -15.20 19.55 -16.86
CA LYS A 310 -16.56 19.73 -16.34
C LYS A 310 -16.62 19.49 -14.83
N GLU A 311 -15.91 18.46 -14.35
CA GLU A 311 -15.97 18.00 -12.95
C GLU A 311 -15.00 18.75 -12.02
N ARG A 312 -14.01 19.50 -12.54
CA ARG A 312 -12.97 20.13 -11.71
C ARG A 312 -13.52 21.13 -10.67
N ILE A 313 -14.66 21.76 -10.95
CA ILE A 313 -15.35 22.65 -10.00
C ILE A 313 -15.91 21.92 -8.77
N ASP A 314 -16.17 20.62 -8.89
CA ASP A 314 -16.70 19.77 -7.82
C ASP A 314 -15.57 19.15 -6.97
N ARG A 315 -14.30 19.47 -7.28
CA ARG A 315 -13.16 19.06 -6.46
C ARG A 315 -13.07 19.92 -5.20
N ASP A 316 -12.32 19.46 -4.21
CA ASP A 316 -12.08 20.19 -2.97
C ASP A 316 -11.36 21.53 -3.17
N PHE A 317 -10.69 21.71 -4.31
CA PHE A 317 -10.01 22.95 -4.69
C PHE A 317 -9.80 23.03 -6.22
N SER A 318 -10.01 24.18 -6.83
CA SER A 318 -9.69 24.44 -8.25
C SER A 318 -9.40 25.91 -8.48
N PHE A 319 -8.62 26.22 -9.51
CA PHE A 319 -8.29 27.56 -9.97
C PHE A 319 -9.35 28.12 -10.92
N GLY A 320 -9.84 27.28 -11.84
CA GLY A 320 -10.87 27.67 -12.80
C GLY A 320 -11.99 26.65 -12.94
N ALA A 321 -13.01 27.01 -13.71
CA ALA A 321 -14.10 26.13 -14.11
C ALA A 321 -14.50 26.34 -15.57
N GLY A 322 -15.38 25.48 -16.11
CA GLY A 322 -15.87 25.54 -17.48
C GLY A 322 -15.19 24.55 -18.43
N SER A 323 -15.94 24.06 -19.43
CA SER A 323 -15.44 23.07 -20.39
C SER A 323 -14.65 23.67 -21.55
N ASP A 324 -14.89 24.95 -21.83
CA ASP A 324 -14.18 25.76 -22.81
C ASP A 324 -14.09 27.24 -22.36
N VAL A 325 -13.54 28.09 -23.22
CA VAL A 325 -13.30 29.51 -22.95
C VAL A 325 -14.60 30.32 -22.84
N GLY A 326 -15.68 29.88 -23.49
CA GLY A 326 -16.99 30.51 -23.39
C GLY A 326 -17.70 30.20 -22.07
N GLU A 327 -17.46 29.01 -21.52
CA GLU A 327 -17.96 28.57 -20.22
C GLU A 327 -17.00 28.87 -19.05
N ALA A 328 -15.85 29.45 -19.34
CA ALA A 328 -14.80 29.68 -18.35
C ALA A 328 -15.28 30.62 -17.22
N ILE A 329 -15.14 30.17 -15.97
CA ILE A 329 -15.42 30.97 -14.78
C ILE A 329 -14.14 31.07 -13.97
N GLU A 330 -13.73 32.31 -13.69
CA GLU A 330 -12.67 32.63 -12.74
C GLU A 330 -13.23 32.52 -11.32
N LEU A 331 -12.65 31.66 -10.48
CA LEU A 331 -13.20 31.35 -9.16
C LEU A 331 -12.77 32.33 -8.05
N GLY A 332 -12.56 33.61 -8.38
CA GLY A 332 -12.24 34.66 -7.41
C GLY A 332 -10.88 34.51 -6.73
N ILE A 333 -10.01 33.66 -7.30
CA ILE A 333 -8.60 33.57 -6.94
C ILE A 333 -7.91 34.63 -7.80
N GLU A 334 -7.91 35.89 -7.35
CA GLU A 334 -7.27 37.01 -8.07
C GLU A 334 -5.82 36.65 -8.42
N TYR A 335 -5.51 36.51 -9.72
CA TYR A 335 -4.18 36.16 -10.23
C TYR A 335 -3.11 37.20 -9.90
#